data_AF-A0A1V5P8V8-F1
#
_entry.id   AF-A0A1V5P8V8-F1
#
_cell.length_a   1.000
_cell.length_b   1.000
_cell.length_c   1.000
_cell.angle_alpha   90.00
_cell.angle_beta   90.00
_cell.angle_gamma   90.00
#
_symmetry.space_group_name_H-M   'P 1'
#
loop_
_entity.id
_entity.type
_entity.pdbx_description
1 polymer ?
#
loop_
_entity_poly.entity_id
_entity_poly.type
_entity_poly.pdbx_seq_one_letter_code
_entity_poly.pdbx_strand_id
1 'polypeptide(L)'
;MNEWFYKSLIEIYEESTKYIHNPSINPCGRCLRCCSIEAGLGVYLMEYDCIEEYLNNPEAVQSFKDYINRIKKERKFLYLICPFYDMRRRRCSIYIVRPMSCRLYPYYSTKEDICFENCPLKSKVQILTEDNVCDLLPFLKRYYLLKHLYDDHEADSTQVTGER
;
A
#
# COMPACT_ATOMS: atom_id res chain seq x y z
N MET A 1 14.03 -2.84 17.64
CA MET A 1 14.38 -2.93 16.21
C MET A 1 13.20 -2.51 15.34
N ASN A 2 11.98 -2.97 15.65
CA ASN A 2 10.74 -2.64 14.94
C ASN A 2 10.46 -1.12 14.83
N GLU A 3 10.71 -0.34 15.89
CA GLU A 3 10.55 1.13 15.85
C GLU A 3 11.39 1.81 14.75
N TRP A 4 12.61 1.30 14.50
CA TRP A 4 13.47 1.84 13.44
C TRP A 4 12.90 1.56 12.05
N PHE A 5 12.38 0.35 11.81
CA PHE A 5 11.73 0.00 10.55
C PHE A 5 10.52 0.89 10.29
N TYR A 6 9.66 1.07 11.30
CA TYR A 6 8.47 1.90 11.19
C TYR A 6 8.83 3.35 10.91
N LYS A 7 9.75 3.94 11.68
CA LYS A 7 10.20 5.31 11.44
C LYS A 7 10.77 5.50 10.03
N SER A 8 11.63 4.58 9.59
CA SER A 8 12.22 4.61 8.25
C SER A 8 11.16 4.49 7.15
N LEU A 9 10.14 3.64 7.35
CA LEU A 9 9.04 3.49 6.41
C LEU A 9 8.18 4.76 6.33
N ILE A 10 7.89 5.39 7.47
CA ILE A 10 7.15 6.67 7.51
C ILE A 10 7.92 7.78 6.80
N GLU A 11 9.23 7.89 7.00
CA GLU A 11 10.06 8.88 6.30
C GLU A 11 10.01 8.69 4.77
N ILE A 12 10.05 7.43 4.30
CA ILE A 12 9.88 7.09 2.89
C ILE A 12 8.47 7.46 2.39
N TYR A 13 7.44 7.20 3.18
CA TYR A 13 6.06 7.56 2.86
C TYR A 13 5.86 9.07 2.76
N GLU A 14 6.44 9.84 3.67
CA GLU A 14 6.42 11.30 3.62
C GLU A 14 7.12 11.82 2.37
N GLU A 15 8.28 11.27 2.03
CA GLU A 15 8.98 11.63 0.80
C GLU A 15 8.17 11.33 -0.45
N SER A 16 7.49 10.17 -0.49
CA SER A 16 6.67 9.76 -1.65
C SER A 16 5.58 10.77 -2.00
N THR A 17 5.11 11.57 -1.02
CA THR A 17 4.09 12.60 -1.24
C THR A 17 4.51 13.67 -2.24
N LYS A 18 5.82 13.91 -2.40
CA LYS A 18 6.37 14.86 -3.37
C LYS A 18 6.20 14.42 -4.83
N TYR A 19 5.98 13.13 -5.05
CA TYR A 19 5.94 12.48 -6.37
C TYR A 19 4.52 12.11 -6.80
N ILE A 20 3.52 12.36 -5.95
CA ILE A 20 2.10 12.15 -6.24
C ILE A 20 1.36 13.48 -6.14
N HIS A 21 0.16 13.57 -6.73
CA HIS A 21 -0.62 14.80 -6.60
C HIS A 21 -0.98 15.12 -5.15
N ASN A 22 -1.15 16.42 -4.88
CA ASN A 22 -1.45 16.98 -3.57
C ASN A 22 -2.59 16.20 -2.87
N PRO A 23 -2.37 15.61 -1.69
CA PRO A 23 -3.36 14.87 -0.90
C PRO A 23 -4.68 15.60 -0.64
N SER A 24 -4.67 16.95 -0.63
CA SER A 24 -5.86 17.78 -0.44
C SER A 24 -6.84 17.73 -1.62
N ILE A 25 -6.37 17.29 -2.78
CA ILE A 25 -7.20 16.94 -3.92
C ILE A 25 -7.34 15.41 -3.84
N ASN A 26 -8.48 14.92 -3.37
CA ASN A 26 -8.83 13.50 -3.46
C ASN A 26 -9.61 13.28 -4.78
N PRO A 27 -8.94 13.14 -5.94
CA PRO A 27 -9.63 12.93 -7.21
C PRO A 27 -10.42 11.61 -7.21
N CYS A 28 -10.14 10.71 -6.27
CA CYS A 28 -10.72 9.38 -6.14
C CYS A 28 -11.86 9.27 -5.11
N GLY A 29 -12.24 10.34 -4.40
CA GLY A 29 -13.27 10.32 -3.34
C GLY A 29 -14.70 9.98 -3.81
N ARG A 30 -14.91 9.77 -5.12
CA ARG A 30 -16.21 9.41 -5.70
C ARG A 30 -16.23 8.08 -6.47
N CYS A 31 -15.11 7.60 -7.01
CA CYS A 31 -15.13 6.41 -7.90
C CYS A 31 -14.84 5.10 -7.17
N LEU A 32 -14.18 5.12 -6.00
CA LEU A 32 -13.84 3.96 -5.15
C LEU A 32 -12.97 2.86 -5.77
N ARG A 33 -12.67 2.92 -7.08
CA ARG A 33 -12.05 1.78 -7.78
C ARG A 33 -10.63 1.47 -7.33
N CYS A 34 -9.83 2.47 -6.92
CA CYS A 34 -8.51 2.22 -6.31
C CYS A 34 -8.60 1.55 -4.93
N CYS A 35 -9.77 1.63 -4.29
CA CYS A 35 -10.06 0.99 -3.02
C CYS A 35 -10.97 -0.23 -3.20
N SER A 36 -11.17 -0.72 -4.43
CA SER A 36 -11.91 -1.95 -4.68
C SER A 36 -10.96 -3.07 -5.05
N ILE A 37 -11.48 -4.29 -4.99
CA ILE A 37 -10.76 -5.51 -5.41
C ILE A 37 -10.22 -5.44 -6.85
N GLU A 38 -10.71 -4.52 -7.70
CA GLU A 38 -10.26 -4.38 -9.08
C GLU A 38 -8.81 -3.90 -9.18
N ALA A 39 -8.34 -3.08 -8.24
CA ALA A 39 -7.02 -2.44 -8.31
C ALA A 39 -5.84 -3.43 -8.17
N GLY A 40 -6.04 -4.58 -7.51
CA GLY A 40 -5.02 -5.63 -7.40
C GLY A 40 -3.69 -5.20 -6.80
N LEU A 41 -3.74 -4.42 -5.74
CA LEU A 41 -2.56 -3.88 -5.07
C LEU A 41 -1.91 -4.93 -4.15
N GLY A 42 -0.58 -4.94 -4.10
CA GLY A 42 0.21 -5.77 -3.18
C GLY A 42 0.67 -4.99 -1.95
N VAL A 43 0.89 -5.68 -0.84
CA VAL A 43 1.33 -5.10 0.44
C VAL A 43 2.39 -6.02 1.03
N TYR A 44 3.53 -5.47 1.46
CA TYR A 44 4.60 -6.23 2.11
C TYR A 44 4.38 -6.37 3.62
N LEU A 45 5.03 -7.36 4.23
CA LEU A 45 4.87 -7.67 5.66
C LEU A 45 5.13 -6.46 6.56
N MET A 46 6.26 -5.76 6.33
CA MET A 46 6.60 -4.53 7.08
C MET A 46 5.49 -3.47 7.05
N GLU A 47 4.69 -3.42 5.99
CA GLU A 47 3.61 -2.44 5.86
C GLU A 47 2.39 -2.89 6.66
N TYR A 48 2.10 -4.19 6.74
CA TYR A 48 1.03 -4.70 7.62
C TYR A 48 1.37 -4.43 9.08
N ASP A 49 2.61 -4.68 9.48
CA ASP A 49 3.02 -4.53 10.88
C ASP A 49 3.06 -3.04 11.27
N CYS A 50 3.43 -2.16 10.33
CA CYS A 50 3.30 -0.72 10.50
C CYS A 50 1.82 -0.26 10.64
N ILE A 51 0.89 -0.85 9.87
CA ILE A 51 -0.55 -0.56 10.01
C ILE A 51 -1.06 -1.06 11.37
N GLU A 52 -0.63 -2.24 11.80
CA GLU A 52 -1.01 -2.83 13.07
C GLU A 52 -0.58 -1.96 14.24
N GLU A 53 0.68 -1.54 14.26
CA GLU A 53 1.23 -0.62 15.26
C GLU A 53 0.44 0.69 15.31
N TYR A 54 0.13 1.27 14.14
CA TYR A 54 -0.60 2.53 14.06
C TYR A 54 -2.05 2.44 14.57
N LEU A 55 -2.73 1.31 14.32
CA LEU A 55 -4.13 1.13 14.71
C LEU A 55 -4.30 0.53 16.10
N ASN A 56 -3.29 -0.19 16.59
CA ASN A 56 -3.40 -1.11 17.73
C ASN A 56 -4.64 -2.01 17.60
N ASN A 57 -4.87 -2.55 16.40
CA ASN A 57 -6.06 -3.34 16.07
C ASN A 57 -5.72 -4.47 15.07
N PRO A 58 -5.35 -5.66 15.58
CA PRO A 58 -5.00 -6.82 14.76
C PRO A 58 -6.15 -7.31 13.87
N GLU A 59 -7.41 -7.21 14.32
CA GLU A 59 -8.58 -7.64 13.54
C GLU A 59 -8.79 -6.79 12.30
N ALA A 60 -8.52 -5.48 12.40
CA ALA A 60 -8.61 -4.57 11.27
C ALA A 60 -7.52 -4.88 10.23
N VAL A 61 -6.31 -5.24 10.68
CA VAL A 61 -5.21 -5.68 9.82
C VAL A 61 -5.56 -7.01 9.14
N GLN A 62 -6.14 -7.96 9.87
CA GLN A 62 -6.59 -9.23 9.31
C GLN A 62 -7.66 -9.02 8.24
N SER A 63 -8.66 -8.18 8.49
CA SER A 63 -9.67 -7.80 7.49
C SER A 63 -9.03 -7.22 6.23
N PHE A 64 -7.97 -6.43 6.38
CA PHE A 64 -7.22 -5.86 5.26
C PHE A 64 -6.40 -6.91 4.52
N LYS A 65 -5.74 -7.84 5.22
CA LYS A 65 -5.05 -9.00 4.62
C LYS A 65 -6.03 -9.84 3.79
N ASP A 66 -7.22 -10.12 4.33
CA ASP A 66 -8.27 -10.86 3.63
C ASP A 66 -8.76 -10.13 2.36
N TYR A 67 -8.87 -8.80 2.43
CA TYR A 67 -9.18 -7.96 1.28
C TYR A 67 -8.08 -8.01 0.20
N ILE A 68 -6.81 -7.81 0.57
CA ILE A 68 -5.67 -7.86 -0.37
C ILE A 68 -5.55 -9.24 -1.01
N ASN A 69 -5.71 -10.30 -0.24
CA ASN A 69 -5.70 -11.69 -0.70
C ASN A 69 -6.99 -12.10 -1.43
N ARG A 70 -7.99 -11.21 -1.51
CA ARG A 70 -9.27 -11.42 -2.18
C ARG A 70 -9.97 -12.70 -1.73
N ILE A 71 -9.94 -12.97 -0.42
CA ILE A 71 -10.54 -14.16 0.18
C ILE A 71 -12.03 -14.22 -0.16
N LYS A 72 -12.51 -15.42 -0.49
CA LYS A 72 -13.90 -15.69 -0.86
C LYS A 72 -14.57 -16.60 0.15
N LYS A 73 -15.83 -16.31 0.47
CA LYS A 73 -16.75 -17.19 1.20
C LYS A 73 -17.98 -17.43 0.32
N GLU A 74 -18.38 -18.68 0.15
CA GLU A 74 -19.55 -19.04 -0.68
C GLU A 74 -19.51 -18.43 -2.10
N ARG A 75 -18.31 -18.47 -2.72
CA ARG A 75 -18.01 -17.88 -4.05
C ARG A 75 -18.12 -16.35 -4.14
N LYS A 76 -18.37 -15.64 -3.03
CA LYS A 76 -18.38 -14.17 -2.96
C LYS A 76 -17.13 -13.67 -2.25
N PHE A 77 -16.59 -12.53 -2.70
CA PHE A 77 -15.49 -11.88 -1.99
C PHE A 77 -15.96 -11.42 -0.61
N LEU A 78 -15.12 -11.65 0.41
CA LEU A 78 -15.41 -11.21 1.77
C LEU A 78 -15.48 -9.68 1.85
N TYR A 79 -14.64 -9.00 1.08
CA TYR A 79 -14.59 -7.55 0.95
C TYR A 79 -14.57 -7.14 -0.51
N LEU A 80 -15.52 -6.30 -0.95
CA LEU A 80 -15.52 -5.69 -2.29
C LEU A 80 -14.77 -4.34 -2.30
N ILE A 81 -14.80 -3.65 -1.17
CA ILE A 81 -14.13 -2.38 -0.91
C ILE A 81 -13.17 -2.59 0.26
N CYS A 82 -12.03 -1.90 0.21
CA CYS A 82 -11.03 -1.89 1.26
C CYS A 82 -11.67 -1.54 2.62
N PRO A 83 -11.44 -2.34 3.68
CA PRO A 83 -12.02 -2.11 5.00
C PRO A 83 -11.57 -0.79 5.63
N PHE A 84 -10.45 -0.22 5.16
CA PHE A 84 -9.98 1.09 5.60
C PHE A 84 -10.53 2.28 4.81
N TYR A 85 -11.46 2.07 3.87
CA TYR A 85 -12.14 3.18 3.22
C TYR A 85 -13.34 3.66 4.06
N ASP A 86 -13.24 4.87 4.62
CA ASP A 86 -14.35 5.51 5.34
C ASP A 86 -15.37 6.04 4.33
N MET A 87 -16.48 5.30 4.16
CA MET A 87 -17.56 5.66 3.26
C MET A 87 -18.27 6.97 3.63
N ARG A 88 -18.29 7.34 4.92
CA ARG A 88 -18.94 8.57 5.39
C ARG A 88 -18.08 9.78 5.06
N ARG A 89 -16.79 9.72 5.36
CA ARG A 89 -15.82 10.80 5.11
C ARG A 89 -15.22 10.76 3.70
N ARG A 90 -15.52 9.72 2.93
CA ARG A 90 -15.02 9.47 1.57
C ARG A 90 -13.49 9.56 1.47
N ARG A 91 -12.79 8.92 2.41
CA ARG A 91 -11.33 8.93 2.52
C ARG A 91 -10.80 7.66 3.16
N CYS A 92 -9.52 7.36 2.94
CA CYS A 92 -8.84 6.27 3.65
C CYS A 92 -8.64 6.66 5.13
N SER A 93 -9.01 5.78 6.06
CA SER A 93 -8.83 5.98 7.50
C SER A 93 -7.37 5.81 7.95
N ILE A 94 -6.58 5.05 7.17
CA ILE A 94 -5.15 4.81 7.43
C ILE A 94 -4.23 5.60 6.51
N TYR A 95 -4.66 6.76 6.00
CA TYR A 95 -3.93 7.48 4.95
C TYR A 95 -2.44 7.71 5.27
N ILE A 96 -2.11 7.96 6.54
CA ILE A 96 -0.75 8.17 7.05
C ILE A 96 0.13 6.94 6.85
N VAL A 97 -0.41 5.73 7.09
CA VAL A 97 0.30 4.44 6.99
C VAL A 97 -0.17 3.61 5.79
N ARG A 98 -0.80 4.26 4.81
CA ARG A 98 -1.29 3.60 3.59
C ARG A 98 -0.12 2.93 2.86
N PRO A 99 -0.25 1.68 2.39
CA PRO A 99 0.82 0.97 1.69
C PRO A 99 1.35 1.72 0.46
N MET A 100 2.60 1.49 0.09
CA MET A 100 3.28 2.10 -1.03
C MET A 100 2.55 1.87 -2.35
N SER A 101 2.07 0.65 -2.60
CA SER A 101 1.25 0.34 -3.79
C SER A 101 0.01 1.22 -3.87
N CYS A 102 -0.69 1.41 -2.74
CA CYS A 102 -1.84 2.30 -2.61
C CYS A 102 -1.49 3.78 -2.75
N ARG A 103 -0.23 4.19 -2.49
CA ARG A 103 0.26 5.57 -2.70
C ARG A 103 0.55 5.85 -4.16
N LEU A 104 1.24 4.91 -4.81
CA LEU A 104 1.68 5.06 -6.19
C LEU A 104 0.53 4.87 -7.18
N TYR A 105 -0.43 4.01 -6.89
CA TYR A 105 -1.59 3.82 -7.75
C TYR A 105 -2.58 5.01 -7.65
N PRO A 106 -3.12 5.52 -8.78
CA PRO A 106 -2.87 5.12 -10.17
C PRO A 106 -1.77 5.93 -10.85
N TYR A 107 -1.04 6.80 -10.15
CA TYR A 107 -0.05 7.72 -10.72
C TYR A 107 1.09 7.02 -11.45
N TYR A 108 1.46 5.82 -11.00
CA TYR A 108 2.53 5.04 -11.59
C TYR A 108 2.07 3.61 -11.86
N SER A 109 2.54 3.05 -12.96
CA SER A 109 2.17 1.72 -13.41
C SER A 109 3.28 1.07 -14.22
N THR A 110 3.44 -0.25 -14.13
CA THR A 110 4.34 -1.01 -15.02
C THR A 110 3.66 -1.45 -16.32
N LYS A 111 2.37 -1.13 -16.51
CA LYS A 111 1.60 -1.43 -17.72
C LYS A 111 0.72 -0.26 -18.13
N GLU A 112 0.50 -0.11 -19.43
CA GLU A 112 -0.27 1.00 -20.03
C GLU A 112 -1.77 0.95 -19.67
N ASP A 113 -2.33 -0.24 -19.46
CA ASP A 113 -3.79 -0.44 -19.34
C ASP A 113 -4.33 -0.51 -17.90
N ILE A 114 -3.50 -0.19 -16.90
CA ILE A 114 -3.86 -0.41 -15.49
C ILE A 114 -4.86 0.64 -14.97
N CYS A 115 -4.98 1.80 -15.64
CA CYS A 115 -5.90 2.84 -15.22
C CYS A 115 -7.29 2.66 -15.84
N PHE A 116 -8.34 2.69 -15.00
CA PHE A 116 -9.73 2.67 -15.46
C PHE A 116 -9.98 3.75 -16.51
N GLU A 117 -10.73 3.41 -17.55
CA GLU A 117 -10.97 4.30 -18.70
C GLU A 117 -11.48 5.69 -18.31
N ASN A 118 -12.35 5.74 -17.30
CA ASN A 118 -12.95 6.98 -16.78
C ASN A 118 -12.18 7.57 -15.57
N CYS A 119 -10.92 7.19 -15.35
CA CYS A 119 -10.14 7.75 -14.27
C CYS A 119 -9.66 9.16 -14.64
N PRO A 120 -9.92 10.19 -13.81
CA PRO A 120 -9.42 11.55 -14.06
C PRO A 120 -7.89 11.65 -14.01
N LEU A 121 -7.21 10.62 -13.51
CA LEU A 121 -5.75 10.52 -13.47
C LEU A 121 -5.17 9.73 -14.64
N LYS A 122 -5.99 9.16 -15.54
CA LYS A 122 -5.51 8.30 -16.65
C LYS A 122 -4.47 8.99 -17.53
N SER A 123 -4.70 10.25 -17.89
CA SER A 123 -3.75 11.06 -18.69
C SER A 123 -2.49 11.49 -17.95
N LYS A 124 -2.41 11.21 -16.64
CA LYS A 124 -1.31 11.59 -15.76
C LYS A 124 -0.53 10.39 -15.24
N VAL A 125 -0.90 9.18 -15.64
CA VAL A 125 -0.19 7.96 -15.28
C VAL A 125 1.16 7.96 -15.97
N GLN A 126 2.21 7.71 -15.21
CA GLN A 126 3.56 7.52 -15.71
C GLN A 126 3.89 6.03 -15.73
N ILE A 127 4.44 5.56 -16.85
CA ILE A 127 4.85 4.17 -17.00
C ILE A 127 6.24 3.99 -16.40
N LEU A 128 6.33 3.09 -15.43
CA LEU A 128 7.58 2.68 -14.80
C LEU A 128 8.22 1.55 -15.62
N THR A 129 9.47 1.77 -15.98
CA THR A 129 10.37 0.78 -16.59
C THR A 129 11.58 0.59 -15.67
N GLU A 130 12.36 -0.46 -15.90
CA GLU A 130 13.62 -0.67 -15.18
C GLU A 130 14.57 0.54 -15.32
N ASP A 131 14.58 1.16 -16.51
CA ASP A 131 15.45 2.28 -16.82
C ASP A 131 15.05 3.59 -16.12
N ASN A 132 13.75 3.83 -15.91
CA ASN A 132 13.26 5.12 -15.43
C ASN A 132 12.80 5.14 -13.97
N VAL A 133 12.61 3.97 -13.34
CA VAL A 133 11.98 3.88 -12.01
C VAL A 133 12.76 4.63 -10.94
N CYS A 134 14.10 4.56 -10.98
CA CYS A 134 14.94 5.26 -10.00
C CYS A 134 14.98 6.77 -10.24
N ASP A 135 14.82 7.23 -11.48
CA ASP A 135 14.80 8.65 -11.81
C ASP A 135 13.46 9.29 -11.44
N LEU A 136 12.37 8.58 -11.71
CA LEU A 136 11.02 9.04 -11.39
C LEU A 136 10.71 8.91 -9.90
N LEU A 137 11.20 7.86 -9.24
CA LEU A 137 10.87 7.51 -7.86
C LEU A 137 12.13 7.09 -7.08
N PRO A 138 13.07 8.02 -6.82
CA PRO A 138 14.36 7.70 -6.20
C PRO A 138 14.24 7.09 -4.79
N PHE A 139 13.14 7.35 -4.08
CA PHE A 139 12.87 6.74 -2.77
C PHE A 139 12.61 5.23 -2.85
N LEU A 140 12.25 4.68 -4.02
CA LEU A 140 11.96 3.25 -4.14
C LEU A 140 13.18 2.38 -3.86
N LYS A 141 14.39 2.85 -4.18
CA LYS A 141 15.62 2.14 -3.83
C LYS A 141 15.72 1.91 -2.32
N ARG A 142 15.40 2.94 -1.51
CA ARG A 142 15.39 2.84 -0.05
C ARG A 142 14.22 2.01 0.45
N TYR A 143 13.06 2.12 -0.18
CA TYR A 143 11.89 1.30 0.14
C TYR A 143 12.17 -0.20 0.00
N TYR A 144 12.74 -0.62 -1.14
CA TYR A 144 13.06 -2.02 -1.37
C TYR A 144 14.22 -2.49 -0.49
N LEU A 145 15.23 -1.66 -0.24
CA LEU A 145 16.27 -1.99 0.74
C LEU A 145 15.68 -2.21 2.14
N LEU A 146 14.80 -1.33 2.61
CA LEU A 146 14.14 -1.46 3.91
C LEU A 146 13.33 -2.74 3.98
N LYS A 147 12.59 -3.06 2.91
CA LYS A 147 11.85 -4.32 2.78
C LYS A 147 12.75 -5.54 2.89
N HIS A 148 13.92 -5.54 2.24
CA HIS A 148 14.85 -6.66 2.33
C HIS A 148 15.41 -6.83 3.74
N LEU A 149 15.83 -5.73 4.38
CA LEU A 149 16.32 -5.75 5.76
C LEU A 149 15.23 -6.24 6.74
N TYR A 150 13.97 -5.90 6.48
CA TYR A 150 12.84 -6.36 7.29
C TYR A 150 12.63 -7.86 7.16
N ASP A 151 12.59 -8.36 5.92
CA ASP A 151 12.43 -9.79 5.67
C ASP A 151 13.54 -10.62 6.33
N ASP A 152 14.79 -10.15 6.28
CA ASP A 152 15.92 -10.80 6.95
C ASP A 152 15.74 -10.82 8.48
N HIS A 153 15.31 -9.70 9.07
CA HIS A 153 15.00 -9.60 10.50
C HIS A 153 13.89 -10.55 10.96
N GLU A 154 12.82 -10.68 10.18
CA GLU A 154 11.70 -11.57 10.51
C GLU A 154 12.09 -13.05 10.36
N ALA A 155 12.93 -13.37 9.37
CA ALA A 155 13.46 -14.72 9.19
C ALA A 155 14.30 -15.16 10.40
N ASP A 156 15.20 -14.29 10.88
CA ASP A 156 16.03 -14.56 12.07
C ASP A 156 15.19 -14.70 13.34
N SER A 157 14.17 -13.85 13.51
CA SER A 157 13.27 -13.88 14.67
C SER A 157 12.45 -15.18 14.75
N THR A 158 12.10 -15.75 13.60
CA THR A 158 11.35 -17.02 13.52
C THR A 158 12.22 -18.23 13.89
N GLN A 159 13.52 -18.20 13.58
CA GLN A 159 14.44 -19.29 13.93
C GLN A 159 14.71 -19.40 15.43
N VAL A 160 14.69 -18.27 16.15
CA VAL A 160 14.93 -18.23 17.62
C VAL A 160 13.75 -18.77 18.43
N THR A 161 12.54 -18.83 17.86
CA THR A 161 11.32 -19.29 18.56
C THR A 161 10.99 -20.77 18.34
N GLY A 162 11.69 -21.45 17.41
CA GLY A 162 11.47 -22.86 17.07
C GLY A 162 12.25 -23.89 17.89
N GLU A 163 13.08 -23.47 18.84
CA GLU A 163 13.85 -24.34 19.73
C GLU A 163 13.35 -24.25 21.19
N ARG A 164 12.12 -24.72 21.47
CA ARG A 164 11.68 -25.05 22.84
C ARG A 164 10.73 -26.24 22.87
#